data_AF-A0AAI8DH84-F1
#
_entry.id   AF-A0AAI8DH84-F1
#
_cell.length_a   1.000
_cell.length_b   1.000
_cell.length_c   1.000
_cell.angle_alpha   90.00
_cell.angle_beta   90.00
_cell.angle_gamma   90.00
#
_symmetry.space_group_name_H-M   'P 1'
#
loop_
_entity.id
_entity.type
_entity.pdbx_description
1 polymer ?
#
loop_
_entity_poly.entity_id
_entity_poly.type
_entity_poly.pdbx_seq_one_letter_code
_entity_poly.pdbx_strand_id
1 'polypeptide(L)'
;MESKHDTKYFQSLIGRAELTENILKSIQNKSSGNDGENYFSAILNCDTDIVYLNDFQFTFNSQVQIDAIVIDDHAIYLFEIKNYKGIYYLEDTLLKNNFGSSFTSPFIQMERARNEFNKLCRYLEIDKPVVSKLVFTNPYFNFKNKNLLKDQVILPSELGSFTQLFKNQNQSENIRIKQKLLTVRNSFDAQYSKGVTIPFEQFKPGIKCPRCNRMFTVKIEQDKQKCTCQYCESEMDKKYVYEYNLQELYYLKQEPFTITEAVWWLGGNSKTIRRICDKCFLSKGARNKKYFLK
;
A
#
# COMPACT_ATOMS: atom_id res chain seq x y z
N MET A 1 -0.74 5.14 2.44
CA MET A 1 -0.49 5.69 1.09
C MET A 1 0.34 4.71 0.25
N GLU A 2 1.20 3.93 0.90
CA GLU A 2 2.03 2.87 0.29
C GLU A 2 1.21 1.76 -0.38
N SER A 3 0.13 1.28 0.25
CA SER A 3 -0.73 0.24 -0.32
C SER A 3 -1.36 0.63 -1.67
N LYS A 4 -1.60 1.95 -1.87
CA LYS A 4 -2.12 2.48 -3.14
C LYS A 4 -1.06 2.47 -4.24
N HIS A 5 0.21 2.76 -3.95
CA HIS A 5 1.25 2.83 -4.97
C HIS A 5 1.60 1.44 -5.52
N ASP A 6 1.77 0.44 -4.65
CA ASP A 6 2.00 -0.95 -5.08
C ASP A 6 0.81 -1.50 -5.86
N THR A 7 -0.42 -1.22 -5.41
CA THR A 7 -1.63 -1.58 -6.14
C THR A 7 -1.62 -0.95 -7.54
N LYS A 8 -1.22 0.32 -7.66
CA LYS A 8 -1.12 1.02 -8.94
C LYS A 8 0.00 0.48 -9.83
N TYR A 9 1.13 0.09 -9.25
CA TYR A 9 2.21 -0.62 -9.96
C TYR A 9 1.66 -1.91 -10.57
N PHE A 10 1.07 -2.79 -9.76
CA PHE A 10 0.54 -4.07 -10.22
C PHE A 10 -0.61 -3.92 -11.23
N GLN A 11 -1.48 -2.93 -11.07
CA GLN A 11 -2.50 -2.60 -12.07
C GLN A 11 -1.89 -2.13 -13.39
N SER A 12 -0.79 -1.37 -13.32
CA SER A 12 -0.10 -0.87 -14.51
C SER A 12 0.61 -1.98 -15.27
N LEU A 13 1.03 -3.07 -14.60
CA LEU A 13 1.62 -4.24 -15.26
C LEU A 13 0.69 -4.93 -16.25
N ILE A 14 -0.64 -4.86 -16.03
CA ILE A 14 -1.64 -5.53 -16.87
C ILE A 14 -1.55 -5.02 -18.31
N GLY A 15 -1.18 -5.93 -19.22
CA GLY A 15 -0.99 -5.64 -20.64
C GLY A 15 0.35 -5.00 -21.00
N ARG A 16 1.18 -4.64 -20.02
CA ARG A 16 2.50 -3.99 -20.21
C ARG A 16 3.67 -4.94 -20.08
N ALA A 17 3.54 -6.00 -19.30
CA ALA A 17 4.59 -7.00 -19.09
C ALA A 17 4.04 -8.42 -19.23
N GLU A 18 4.94 -9.37 -19.47
CA GLU A 18 4.65 -10.78 -19.24
C GLU A 18 4.65 -11.04 -17.73
N LEU A 19 3.54 -11.54 -17.21
CA LEU A 19 3.39 -11.81 -15.78
C LEU A 19 3.74 -13.27 -15.51
N THR A 20 5.00 -13.51 -15.15
CA THR A 20 5.45 -14.84 -14.72
C THR A 20 4.69 -15.27 -13.46
N GLU A 21 4.66 -16.58 -13.18
CA GLU A 21 3.99 -17.13 -11.99
C GLU A 21 4.46 -16.47 -10.68
N ASN A 22 5.75 -16.14 -10.59
CA ASN A 22 6.32 -15.46 -9.42
C ASN A 22 5.79 -14.02 -9.25
N ILE A 23 5.60 -13.29 -10.36
CA ILE A 23 4.99 -11.96 -10.35
C ILE A 23 3.52 -12.07 -9.93
N LEU A 24 2.78 -13.00 -10.53
CA LEU A 24 1.37 -13.23 -10.20
C LEU A 24 1.17 -13.60 -8.74
N LYS A 25 2.02 -14.49 -8.20
CA LYS A 25 2.00 -14.86 -6.78
C LYS A 25 2.28 -13.67 -5.88
N SER A 26 3.23 -12.81 -6.25
CA SER A 26 3.53 -11.58 -5.51
C SER A 26 2.37 -10.58 -5.53
N ILE A 27 1.71 -10.40 -6.68
CA ILE A 27 0.49 -9.59 -6.82
C ILE A 27 -0.61 -10.12 -5.89
N GLN A 28 -0.87 -11.43 -5.93
CA GLN A 28 -1.89 -12.08 -5.10
C GLN A 28 -1.59 -11.91 -3.61
N ASN A 29 -0.34 -12.13 -3.19
CA ASN A 29 0.07 -11.96 -1.81
C ASN A 29 -0.11 -10.52 -1.32
N LYS A 30 0.26 -9.52 -2.12
CA LYS A 30 0.07 -8.11 -1.76
C LYS A 30 -1.42 -7.75 -1.69
N SER A 31 -2.20 -8.17 -2.69
CA SER A 31 -3.66 -7.95 -2.71
C SER A 31 -4.30 -8.54 -1.45
N SER A 32 -3.94 -9.78 -1.10
CA SER A 32 -4.43 -10.44 0.10
C SER A 32 -4.03 -9.68 1.37
N GLY A 33 -2.80 -9.18 1.48
CA GLY A 33 -2.38 -8.32 2.61
C GLY A 33 -3.25 -7.07 2.74
N ASN A 34 -3.42 -6.34 1.64
CA ASN A 34 -4.24 -5.13 1.59
C ASN A 34 -5.72 -5.39 1.91
N ASP A 35 -6.29 -6.52 1.45
CA ASP A 35 -7.66 -6.92 1.81
C ASP A 35 -7.79 -7.14 3.32
N GLY A 36 -6.77 -7.73 3.96
CA GLY A 36 -6.73 -7.90 5.41
C GLY A 36 -6.68 -6.59 6.18
N GLU A 37 -5.81 -5.67 5.77
CA GLU A 37 -5.68 -4.33 6.37
C GLU A 37 -6.98 -3.51 6.20
N ASN A 38 -7.60 -3.58 5.02
CA ASN A 38 -8.87 -2.90 4.74
C ASN A 38 -10.01 -3.48 5.59
N TYR A 39 -10.07 -4.80 5.75
CA TYR A 39 -11.07 -5.45 6.60
C TYR A 39 -10.92 -5.02 8.05
N PHE A 40 -9.70 -5.01 8.58
CA PHE A 40 -9.44 -4.55 9.95
C PHE A 40 -9.79 -3.06 10.12
N SER A 41 -9.44 -2.23 9.14
CA SER A 41 -9.80 -0.81 9.13
C SER A 41 -11.31 -0.60 9.11
N ALA A 42 -12.06 -1.43 8.38
CA ALA A 42 -13.51 -1.38 8.35
C ALA A 42 -14.12 -1.70 9.73
N ILE A 43 -13.55 -2.67 10.47
CA ILE A 43 -13.96 -2.97 11.84
C ILE A 43 -13.74 -1.76 12.76
N LEU A 44 -12.57 -1.12 12.68
CA LEU A 44 -12.28 0.10 13.47
C LEU A 44 -13.24 1.25 13.14
N ASN A 45 -13.68 1.38 11.88
CA ASN A 45 -14.63 2.40 11.46
C ASN A 45 -16.06 2.18 11.96
N CYS A 46 -16.40 0.98 12.44
CA CYS A 46 -17.72 0.72 13.02
C CYS A 46 -17.92 1.38 14.39
N ASP A 47 -16.84 1.85 15.03
CA ASP A 47 -16.87 2.48 16.34
C ASP A 47 -16.29 3.90 16.27
N THR A 48 -17.13 4.90 16.52
CA THR A 48 -16.76 6.32 16.43
C THR A 48 -15.88 6.79 17.58
N ASP A 49 -15.84 6.03 18.67
CA ASP A 49 -15.14 6.44 19.87
C ASP A 49 -13.67 6.02 19.83
N ILE A 50 -13.30 5.13 18.91
CA ILE A 50 -11.92 4.65 18.73
C ILE A 50 -11.06 5.68 18.02
N VAL A 51 -9.98 6.09 18.68
CA VAL A 51 -8.93 6.91 18.08
C VAL A 51 -7.85 6.02 17.51
N TYR A 52 -7.70 6.01 16.19
CA TYR A 52 -6.71 5.16 15.52
C TYR A 52 -5.97 5.86 14.36
N LEU A 53 -4.86 5.25 13.94
CA LEU A 53 -4.05 5.59 12.75
C LEU A 53 -3.77 4.31 11.96
N ASN A 54 -3.84 4.38 10.63
CA ASN A 54 -3.44 3.29 9.74
C ASN A 54 -2.19 3.66 8.94
N ASP A 55 -1.41 2.64 8.56
CA ASP A 55 -0.20 2.76 7.75
C ASP A 55 0.73 3.85 8.31
N PHE A 56 1.02 3.74 9.61
CA PHE A 56 1.84 4.71 10.31
C PHE A 56 3.31 4.41 10.08
N GLN A 57 4.00 5.36 9.46
CA GLN A 57 5.39 5.25 9.06
C GLN A 57 6.19 6.33 9.76
N PHE A 58 7.33 5.95 10.35
CA PHE A 58 8.23 6.90 10.99
C PHE A 58 9.67 6.40 10.96
N THR A 59 10.60 7.33 11.07
CA THR A 59 12.03 7.02 11.23
C THR A 59 12.52 7.68 12.50
N PHE A 60 12.99 6.84 13.42
CA PHE A 60 13.69 7.30 14.61
C PHE A 60 15.14 6.79 14.57
N ASN A 61 15.41 5.55 15.01
CA ASN A 61 16.72 4.92 14.73
C ASN A 61 16.69 4.05 13.47
N SER A 62 15.52 3.49 13.16
CA SER A 62 15.29 2.70 11.95
C SER A 62 13.93 3.06 11.37
N GLN A 63 13.74 2.73 10.10
CA GLN A 63 12.44 2.87 9.45
C GLN A 63 11.51 1.79 9.98
N VAL A 64 10.33 2.21 10.44
CA VAL A 64 9.29 1.33 10.96
C VAL A 64 7.98 1.69 10.29
N GLN A 65 7.23 0.65 9.93
CA GLN A 65 5.84 0.73 9.47
C GLN A 65 4.99 -0.07 10.45
N ILE A 66 3.84 0.49 10.80
CA ILE A 66 2.85 -0.12 11.68
C ILE A 66 1.51 -0.09 10.95
N ASP A 67 0.91 -1.27 10.74
CA ASP A 67 -0.30 -1.40 9.91
C ASP A 67 -1.47 -0.62 10.52
N ALA A 68 -1.67 -0.76 11.84
CA ALA A 68 -2.63 0.04 12.58
C ALA A 68 -2.17 0.34 14.01
N ILE A 69 -2.55 1.53 14.50
CA ILE A 69 -2.34 1.98 15.88
C ILE A 69 -3.70 2.37 16.45
N VAL A 70 -4.09 1.78 17.58
CA VAL A 70 -5.23 2.23 18.37
C VAL A 70 -4.72 2.89 19.65
N ILE A 71 -5.27 4.05 19.97
CA ILE A 71 -4.94 4.82 21.17
C ILE A 71 -6.19 4.80 22.04
N ASP A 72 -6.09 4.15 23.19
CA ASP A 72 -7.12 4.21 24.22
C ASP A 72 -6.58 4.79 25.53
N ASP A 73 -7.44 4.90 26.53
CA ASP A 73 -7.06 5.48 27.82
C ASP A 73 -6.02 4.67 28.59
N HIS A 74 -5.93 3.36 28.34
CA HIS A 74 -5.05 2.44 29.05
C HIS A 74 -3.70 2.26 28.37
N ALA A 75 -3.66 2.20 27.05
CA ALA A 75 -2.44 1.89 26.28
C ALA A 75 -2.52 2.38 24.82
N ILE A 76 -1.36 2.34 24.16
CA ILE A 76 -1.26 2.44 22.70
C ILE A 76 -1.03 1.02 22.16
N TYR A 77 -1.95 0.56 21.33
CA TYR A 77 -1.91 -0.76 20.72
C TYR A 77 -1.39 -0.66 19.29
N LEU A 78 -0.33 -1.41 19.00
CA LEU A 78 0.23 -1.57 17.66
C LEU A 78 -0.23 -2.90 17.09
N PHE A 79 -0.79 -2.88 15.89
CA PHE A 79 -1.28 -4.08 15.22
C PHE A 79 -0.43 -4.39 14.00
N GLU A 80 0.05 -5.62 13.96
CA GLU A 80 0.62 -6.27 12.77
C GLU A 80 -0.49 -7.13 12.16
N ILE A 81 -0.90 -6.88 10.92
CA ILE A 81 -2.08 -7.51 10.31
C ILE A 81 -1.62 -8.53 9.26
N LYS A 82 -2.10 -9.78 9.37
CA LYS A 82 -1.82 -10.86 8.43
C LYS A 82 -3.11 -11.49 7.90
N ASN A 83 -3.22 -11.61 6.59
CA ASN A 83 -4.37 -12.26 5.93
C ASN A 83 -4.07 -13.69 5.48
N TYR A 84 -3.32 -14.46 6.28
CA TYR A 84 -2.89 -15.81 5.91
C TYR A 84 -4.05 -16.80 5.86
N LYS A 85 -4.02 -17.75 4.93
CA LYS A 85 -5.04 -18.79 4.77
C LYS A 85 -4.47 -20.16 5.16
N GLY A 86 -5.25 -20.92 5.93
CA GLY A 86 -4.91 -22.30 6.32
C GLY A 86 -4.41 -22.41 7.75
N ILE A 87 -3.78 -23.54 8.05
CA ILE A 87 -3.38 -23.91 9.41
C ILE A 87 -1.88 -23.70 9.58
N TYR A 88 -1.53 -22.93 10.61
CA TYR A 88 -0.17 -22.55 10.95
C TYR A 88 0.21 -22.98 12.37
N TYR A 89 1.51 -23.09 12.63
CA TYR A 89 2.08 -23.33 13.94
C TYR A 89 3.42 -22.61 14.08
N LEU A 90 3.75 -22.21 15.30
CA LEU A 90 5.04 -21.62 15.63
C LEU A 90 5.99 -22.73 16.08
N GLU A 91 7.19 -22.69 15.54
CA GLU A 91 8.32 -23.53 15.95
C GLU A 91 9.53 -22.61 16.08
N ASP A 92 9.93 -22.34 17.32
CA ASP A 92 10.93 -21.32 17.69
C ASP A 92 10.63 -19.93 17.09
N THR A 93 11.47 -19.50 16.14
CA THR A 93 11.39 -18.20 15.45
C THR A 93 10.72 -18.30 14.08
N LEU A 94 10.17 -19.47 13.75
CA LEU A 94 9.59 -19.76 12.44
C LEU A 94 8.08 -19.97 12.56
N LEU A 95 7.36 -19.37 11.62
CA LEU A 95 5.96 -19.66 11.37
C LEU A 95 5.87 -20.66 10.23
N LYS A 96 5.40 -21.87 10.51
CA LYS A 96 5.25 -22.95 9.54
C LYS A 96 3.79 -23.18 9.19
N ASN A 97 3.52 -23.54 7.94
CA ASN A 97 2.20 -23.99 7.52
C ASN A 97 2.16 -25.52 7.37
N ASN A 98 0.94 -26.09 7.35
CA ASN A 98 0.76 -27.53 7.14
C ASN A 98 1.18 -28.02 5.74
N PHE A 99 1.54 -27.12 4.82
CA PHE A 99 2.00 -27.46 3.46
C PHE A 99 3.54 -27.47 3.34
N GLY A 100 4.27 -27.40 4.46
CA GLY A 100 5.74 -27.48 4.50
C GLY A 100 6.47 -26.17 4.24
N SER A 101 5.77 -25.05 4.07
CA SER A 101 6.41 -23.74 3.97
C SER A 101 6.77 -23.20 5.35
N SER A 102 7.94 -22.58 5.45
CA SER A 102 8.47 -21.98 6.69
C SER A 102 8.89 -20.55 6.42
N PHE A 103 8.49 -19.63 7.30
CA PHE A 103 8.77 -18.21 7.16
C PHE A 103 9.24 -17.65 8.51
N THR A 104 9.99 -16.56 8.47
CA THR A 104 10.32 -15.80 9.67
C THR A 104 9.04 -15.38 10.40
N SER A 105 9.02 -15.60 11.71
CA SER A 105 7.89 -15.29 12.56
C SER A 105 7.53 -13.78 12.51
N PRO A 106 6.26 -13.41 12.25
CA PRO A 106 5.80 -12.02 12.30
C PRO A 106 6.04 -11.34 13.66
N PHE A 107 6.12 -12.13 14.73
CA PHE A 107 6.40 -11.64 16.07
C PHE A 107 7.74 -10.90 16.17
N ILE A 108 8.73 -11.26 15.34
CA ILE A 108 10.02 -10.55 15.30
C ILE A 108 9.84 -9.13 14.74
N GLN A 109 9.01 -8.97 13.70
CA GLN A 109 8.72 -7.65 13.12
C GLN A 109 7.90 -6.80 14.09
N MET A 110 6.87 -7.41 14.68
CA MET A 110 6.02 -6.79 15.69
C MET A 110 6.83 -6.27 16.89
N GLU A 111 7.74 -7.08 17.43
CA GLU A 111 8.54 -6.70 18.59
C GLU A 111 9.58 -5.62 18.26
N ARG A 112 10.16 -5.66 17.06
CA ARG A 112 11.05 -4.58 16.57
C ARG A 112 10.29 -3.25 16.46
N ALA A 113 9.10 -3.27 15.87
CA ALA A 113 8.26 -2.08 15.74
C ALA A 113 7.86 -1.51 17.12
N ARG A 114 7.47 -2.38 18.06
CA ARG A 114 7.14 -2.01 19.45
C ARG A 114 8.31 -1.33 20.16
N ASN A 115 9.51 -1.86 20.02
CA ASN A 115 10.70 -1.30 20.68
C ASN A 115 11.09 0.08 20.13
N GLU A 116 11.04 0.28 18.82
CA GLU A 116 11.26 1.62 18.24
C GLU A 116 10.14 2.60 18.56
N PHE A 117 8.89 2.15 18.53
CA PHE A 117 7.76 3.02 18.87
C PHE A 117 7.80 3.47 20.34
N ASN A 118 8.24 2.61 21.27
CA ASN A 118 8.47 3.02 22.67
C ASN A 118 9.51 4.14 22.79
N LYS A 119 10.58 4.11 21.99
CA LYS A 119 11.57 5.20 21.98
C LYS A 119 10.95 6.50 21.45
N LEU A 120 10.12 6.40 20.42
CA LEU A 120 9.37 7.53 19.89
C LEU A 120 8.41 8.12 20.93
N CYS A 121 7.66 7.29 21.65
CA CYS A 121 6.77 7.75 22.73
C CYS A 121 7.52 8.52 23.81
N ARG A 122 8.71 8.02 24.23
CA ARG A 122 9.57 8.74 25.19
C ARG A 122 10.02 10.09 24.67
N TYR A 123 10.42 10.16 23.39
CA TYR A 123 10.82 11.41 22.74
C TYR A 123 9.67 12.43 22.65
N LEU A 124 8.44 11.96 22.41
CA LEU A 124 7.24 12.79 22.32
C LEU A 124 6.57 13.07 23.67
N GLU A 125 7.16 12.60 24.77
CA GLU A 125 6.61 12.70 26.13
C GLU A 125 5.17 12.16 26.17
N ILE A 126 4.98 10.95 25.63
CA ILE A 126 3.73 10.20 25.69
C ILE A 126 3.88 9.13 26.78
N ASP A 127 3.21 9.33 27.91
CA ASP A 127 3.23 8.43 29.05
C ASP A 127 2.07 7.42 28.97
N LYS A 128 2.15 6.49 28.00
CA LYS A 128 1.23 5.36 27.88
C LYS A 128 1.99 4.06 27.60
N PRO A 129 1.59 2.93 28.21
CA PRO A 129 2.10 1.62 27.83
C PRO A 129 1.90 1.35 26.34
N VAL A 130 2.90 0.74 25.70
CA VAL A 130 2.81 0.30 24.30
C VAL A 130 2.69 -1.22 24.25
N VAL A 131 1.56 -1.68 23.73
CA VAL A 131 1.22 -3.10 23.54
C VAL A 131 1.24 -3.40 22.05
N SER A 132 1.80 -4.53 21.63
CA SER A 132 1.74 -4.96 20.24
C SER A 132 0.98 -6.28 20.11
N LYS A 133 0.12 -6.41 19.10
CA LYS A 133 -0.63 -7.62 18.81
C LYS A 133 -0.55 -7.99 17.34
N LEU A 134 -0.49 -9.28 17.07
CA LEU A 134 -0.57 -9.88 15.76
C LEU A 134 -2.03 -10.25 15.47
N VAL A 135 -2.57 -9.76 14.36
CA VAL A 135 -3.98 -9.95 13.99
C VAL A 135 -4.07 -10.82 12.75
N PHE A 136 -4.91 -11.84 12.79
CA PHE A 136 -5.24 -12.64 11.62
C PHE A 136 -6.66 -12.36 11.15
N THR A 137 -6.79 -11.91 9.91
CA THR A 137 -8.07 -11.44 9.35
C THR A 137 -8.79 -12.46 8.46
N ASN A 138 -8.09 -13.48 7.97
CA ASN A 138 -8.68 -14.48 7.09
C ASN A 138 -9.57 -15.46 7.89
N PRO A 139 -10.87 -15.64 7.57
CA PRO A 139 -11.73 -16.57 8.31
C PRO A 139 -11.29 -18.03 8.22
N TYR A 140 -10.48 -18.39 7.22
CA TYR A 140 -9.91 -19.73 7.05
C TYR A 140 -8.53 -19.89 7.72
N PHE A 141 -8.09 -18.92 8.51
CA PHE A 141 -6.87 -19.02 9.30
C PHE A 141 -7.12 -19.84 10.57
N ASN A 142 -6.17 -20.71 10.90
CA ASN A 142 -6.14 -21.35 12.20
C ASN A 142 -4.71 -21.52 12.71
N PHE A 143 -4.55 -21.48 14.03
CA PHE A 143 -3.27 -21.61 14.69
C PHE A 143 -3.31 -22.85 15.59
N LYS A 144 -2.38 -23.81 15.44
CA LYS A 144 -2.39 -25.04 16.25
C LYS A 144 -1.98 -24.78 17.70
N ASN A 145 -0.98 -23.94 17.93
CA ASN A 145 -0.37 -23.72 19.25
C ASN A 145 -0.98 -22.50 19.98
N LYS A 146 -2.33 -22.38 20.00
CA LYS A 146 -3.04 -21.16 20.47
C LYS A 146 -2.68 -20.72 21.89
N ASN A 147 -2.44 -21.68 22.77
CA ASN A 147 -2.26 -21.42 24.20
C ASN A 147 -0.98 -20.64 24.52
N LEU A 148 0.05 -20.70 23.67
CA LEU A 148 1.33 -20.03 23.93
C LEU A 148 1.31 -18.53 23.63
N LEU A 149 0.31 -18.03 22.90
CA LEU A 149 0.32 -16.68 22.31
C LEU A 149 -1.01 -15.93 22.50
N LYS A 150 -1.87 -16.39 23.42
CA LYS A 150 -3.24 -15.90 23.60
C LYS A 150 -3.33 -14.37 23.79
N ASP A 151 -2.36 -13.78 24.48
CA ASP A 151 -2.39 -12.34 24.76
C ASP A 151 -1.78 -11.48 23.63
N GLN A 152 -1.02 -12.11 22.73
CA GLN A 152 -0.32 -11.44 21.62
C GLN A 152 -1.01 -11.64 20.27
N VAL A 153 -1.93 -12.60 20.14
CA VAL A 153 -2.58 -12.94 18.88
C VAL A 153 -4.08 -12.71 18.98
N ILE A 154 -4.63 -12.07 17.95
CA ILE A 154 -6.08 -11.96 17.74
C ILE A 154 -6.44 -12.84 16.53
N LEU A 155 -7.27 -13.84 16.78
CA LEU A 155 -7.77 -14.74 15.75
C LEU A 155 -8.96 -14.14 15.01
N PRO A 156 -9.28 -14.64 13.79
CA PRO A 156 -10.40 -14.14 13.00
C PRO A 156 -11.73 -14.22 13.76
N SER A 157 -11.92 -15.26 14.58
CA SER A 157 -13.11 -15.45 15.41
C SER A 157 -13.30 -14.39 16.49
N GLU A 158 -12.25 -13.67 16.86
CA GLU A 158 -12.26 -12.65 17.93
C GLU A 158 -12.48 -11.23 17.38
N LEU A 159 -12.41 -11.06 16.06
CA LEU A 159 -12.54 -9.75 15.40
C LEU A 159 -13.94 -9.14 15.55
N GLY A 160 -14.98 -9.97 15.67
CA GLY A 160 -16.36 -9.50 15.81
C GLY A 160 -16.65 -8.71 17.09
N SER A 161 -15.86 -8.91 18.14
CA SER A 161 -15.96 -8.19 19.42
C SER A 161 -14.69 -7.38 19.73
N PHE A 162 -13.80 -7.21 18.76
CA PHE A 162 -12.49 -6.61 18.97
C PHE A 162 -12.55 -5.16 19.46
N THR A 163 -13.49 -4.36 18.93
CA THR A 163 -13.66 -2.95 19.34
C THR A 163 -14.07 -2.81 20.81
N GLN A 164 -14.75 -3.81 21.38
CA GLN A 164 -15.16 -3.84 22.79
C GLN A 164 -13.97 -3.94 23.76
N LEU A 165 -12.76 -4.22 23.26
CA LEU A 165 -11.54 -4.24 24.06
C LEU A 165 -11.08 -2.83 24.47
N PHE A 166 -11.50 -1.80 23.75
CA PHE A 166 -11.05 -0.43 23.98
C PHE A 166 -12.07 0.35 24.78
N LYS A 167 -11.57 1.17 25.72
CA LYS A 167 -12.40 2.09 26.51
C LYS A 167 -11.84 3.49 26.37
N ASN A 168 -12.66 4.40 25.86
CA ASN A 168 -12.31 5.79 25.61
C ASN A 168 -13.20 6.73 26.41
N GLN A 169 -12.90 6.87 27.69
CA GLN A 169 -13.47 7.88 28.58
C GLN A 169 -12.81 9.25 28.38
N ASN A 170 -11.53 9.30 27.97
CA ASN A 170 -10.79 10.53 27.72
C ASN A 170 -10.35 10.67 26.25
N GLN A 171 -11.34 10.80 25.36
CA GLN A 171 -11.11 10.91 23.92
C GLN A 171 -10.23 12.11 23.51
N SER A 172 -10.27 13.21 24.27
CA SER A 172 -9.49 14.43 23.96
C SER A 172 -7.98 14.20 24.09
N GLU A 173 -7.53 13.49 25.12
CA GLU A 173 -6.11 13.13 25.27
C GLU A 173 -5.68 12.13 24.19
N ASN A 174 -6.53 11.16 23.84
CA ASN A 174 -6.23 10.21 22.78
C ASN A 174 -6.09 10.91 21.41
N ILE A 175 -6.93 11.90 21.13
CA ILE A 175 -6.82 12.77 19.95
C ILE A 175 -5.53 13.60 20.00
N ARG A 176 -5.14 14.13 21.16
CA ARG A 176 -3.90 14.89 21.33
C ARG A 176 -2.66 14.02 21.05
N ILE A 177 -2.63 12.79 21.56
CA ILE A 177 -1.57 11.82 21.27
C ILE A 177 -1.53 11.50 19.78
N LYS A 178 -2.68 11.26 19.14
CA LYS A 178 -2.78 11.06 17.69
C LYS A 178 -2.18 12.23 16.91
N GLN A 179 -2.50 13.47 17.32
CA GLN A 179 -1.95 14.67 16.69
C GLN A 179 -0.43 14.76 16.87
N LYS A 180 0.13 14.46 18.06
CA LYS A 180 1.58 14.37 18.28
C LYS A 180 2.24 13.34 17.36
N LEU A 181 1.65 12.15 17.21
CA LEU A 181 2.20 11.12 16.32
C LEU A 181 2.20 11.57 14.85
N LEU A 182 1.17 12.31 14.42
CA LEU A 182 1.09 12.82 13.06
C LEU A 182 2.20 13.84 12.73
N THR A 183 2.78 14.55 13.72
CA THR A 183 3.86 15.52 13.46
C THR A 183 5.18 14.86 13.05
N VAL A 184 5.39 13.60 13.43
CA VAL A 184 6.58 12.80 13.14
C VAL A 184 6.34 11.73 12.08
N ARG A 185 5.13 11.74 11.48
CA ARG A 185 4.79 10.80 10.41
C ARG A 185 5.68 11.09 9.21
N ASN A 186 6.45 10.08 8.81
CA ASN A 186 7.19 10.10 7.56
C ASN A 186 6.34 9.51 6.44
N SER A 187 6.68 9.86 5.21
CA SER A 187 6.21 9.14 4.03
C SER A 187 7.42 8.53 3.35
N PHE A 188 7.45 7.20 3.24
CA PHE A 188 8.54 6.50 2.56
C PHE A 188 8.40 6.49 1.03
N ASP A 189 7.66 7.47 0.47
CA ASP A 189 7.37 7.66 -0.97
C ASP A 189 8.60 7.67 -1.90
N ALA A 190 9.83 7.75 -1.37
CA ALA A 190 11.06 7.80 -2.14
C ALA A 190 11.81 6.45 -2.24
N GLN A 191 11.38 5.41 -1.52
CA GLN A 191 12.01 4.08 -1.55
C GLN A 191 11.07 3.07 -2.21
N TYR A 192 10.83 3.24 -3.51
CA TYR A 192 9.97 2.33 -4.27
C TYR A 192 10.55 0.91 -4.33
N SER A 193 9.73 -0.04 -3.85
CA SER A 193 9.77 -1.48 -4.09
C SER A 193 11.02 -2.25 -3.60
N LYS A 194 10.93 -2.82 -2.38
CA LYS A 194 11.57 -4.13 -2.08
C LYS A 194 10.75 -5.30 -2.64
N GLY A 195 9.97 -5.06 -3.70
CA GLY A 195 9.07 -6.02 -4.34
C GLY A 195 9.62 -6.58 -5.64
N VAL A 196 8.79 -7.33 -6.38
CA VAL A 196 9.14 -7.83 -7.72
C VAL A 196 9.15 -6.67 -8.70
N THR A 197 10.33 -6.15 -8.99
CA THR A 197 10.52 -5.07 -9.97
C THR A 197 10.94 -5.69 -11.29
N ILE A 198 10.11 -5.52 -12.32
CA ILE A 198 10.45 -5.86 -13.69
C ILE A 198 11.34 -4.74 -14.25
N PRO A 199 12.48 -5.04 -14.91
CA PRO A 199 13.30 -4.03 -15.56
C PRO A 199 12.47 -3.18 -16.53
N PHE A 200 12.71 -1.86 -16.52
CA PHE A 200 11.88 -0.89 -17.24
C PHE A 200 11.84 -1.18 -18.75
N GLU A 201 12.93 -1.71 -19.29
CA GLU A 201 13.10 -2.07 -20.70
C GLU A 201 12.19 -3.23 -21.15
N GLN A 202 11.66 -4.02 -20.21
CA GLN A 202 10.76 -5.14 -20.51
C GLN A 202 9.29 -4.68 -20.62
N PHE A 203 8.97 -3.44 -20.29
CA PHE A 203 7.62 -2.92 -20.43
C PHE A 203 7.31 -2.52 -21.87
N LYS A 204 6.12 -2.91 -22.34
CA LYS A 204 5.61 -2.60 -23.67
C LYS A 204 5.06 -1.15 -23.72
N PRO A 205 5.69 -0.22 -24.46
CA PRO A 205 5.12 1.10 -24.69
C PRO A 205 3.89 1.01 -25.59
N GLY A 206 3.09 2.07 -25.63
CA GLY A 206 1.87 2.18 -26.43
C GLY A 206 0.68 2.69 -25.64
N ILE A 207 -0.41 2.96 -26.36
CA ILE A 207 -1.66 3.41 -25.76
C ILE A 207 -2.47 2.22 -25.25
N LYS A 208 -2.73 2.22 -23.95
CA LYS A 208 -3.67 1.34 -23.25
C LYS A 208 -5.01 2.06 -23.07
N CYS A 209 -6.11 1.36 -23.34
CA CYS A 209 -7.45 1.87 -23.07
C CYS A 209 -7.70 1.95 -21.55
N PRO A 210 -8.01 3.13 -20.98
CA PRO A 210 -8.32 3.27 -19.55
C PRO A 210 -9.56 2.50 -19.08
N ARG A 211 -10.47 2.14 -20.00
CA ARG A 211 -11.75 1.49 -19.68
C ARG A 211 -11.68 -0.03 -19.67
N CYS A 212 -10.99 -0.62 -20.66
CA CYS A 212 -10.89 -2.08 -20.80
C CYS A 212 -9.49 -2.65 -20.58
N ASN A 213 -8.50 -1.80 -20.29
CA ASN A 213 -7.09 -2.17 -20.06
C ASN A 213 -6.41 -2.88 -21.24
N ARG A 214 -7.02 -2.91 -22.43
CA ARG A 214 -6.40 -3.48 -23.63
C ARG A 214 -5.44 -2.50 -24.28
N MET A 215 -4.30 -3.04 -24.71
CA MET A 215 -3.28 -2.31 -25.46
C MET A 215 -3.70 -2.14 -26.93
N PHE A 216 -3.32 -1.01 -27.53
CA PHE A 216 -3.43 -0.73 -28.97
C PHE A 216 -4.87 -0.76 -29.53
N THR A 217 -5.89 -0.56 -28.69
CA THR A 217 -7.30 -0.52 -29.11
C THR A 217 -7.87 0.90 -29.24
N VAL A 218 -7.12 1.92 -28.81
CA VAL A 218 -7.54 3.33 -28.91
C VAL A 218 -6.75 4.00 -30.02
N LYS A 219 -7.45 4.46 -31.06
CA LYS A 219 -6.85 5.24 -32.14
C LYS A 219 -6.83 6.72 -31.76
N ILE A 220 -5.64 7.31 -31.73
CA ILE A 220 -5.48 8.74 -31.44
C ILE A 220 -5.32 9.52 -32.75
N GLU A 221 -6.34 10.30 -33.08
CA GLU A 221 -6.30 11.24 -34.22
C GLU A 221 -5.77 12.60 -33.75
N GLN A 222 -4.99 13.29 -34.58
CA GLN A 222 -4.26 14.50 -34.13
C GLN A 222 -5.20 15.69 -33.87
N ASP A 223 -6.20 15.85 -34.72
CA ASP A 223 -7.17 16.94 -34.80
C ASP A 223 -8.39 16.77 -33.87
N LYS A 224 -8.77 15.54 -33.52
CA LYS A 224 -9.93 15.28 -32.65
C LYS A 224 -9.59 15.31 -31.18
N GLN A 225 -10.38 15.98 -30.32
CA GLN A 225 -10.12 15.96 -28.87
C GLN A 225 -10.60 14.70 -28.16
N LYS A 226 -11.49 13.95 -28.78
CA LYS A 226 -12.01 12.68 -28.29
C LYS A 226 -11.43 11.52 -29.07
N CYS A 227 -11.42 10.35 -28.44
CA CYS A 227 -10.98 9.10 -29.03
C CYS A 227 -11.90 7.97 -28.56
N THR A 228 -12.02 6.93 -29.37
CA THR A 228 -12.89 5.79 -29.10
C THR A 228 -12.05 4.52 -29.06
N CYS A 229 -12.35 3.67 -28.08
CA CYS A 229 -11.80 2.32 -28.03
C CYS A 229 -12.52 1.43 -29.04
N GLN A 230 -11.79 0.79 -29.94
CA GLN A 230 -12.35 -0.13 -30.95
C GLN A 230 -12.78 -1.48 -30.36
N TYR A 231 -12.47 -1.75 -29.08
CA TYR A 231 -12.84 -2.99 -28.41
C TYR A 231 -14.04 -2.84 -27.47
N CYS A 232 -14.05 -1.82 -26.61
CA CYS A 232 -15.11 -1.61 -25.62
C CYS A 232 -16.01 -0.41 -25.95
N GLU A 233 -15.82 0.19 -27.14
CA GLU A 233 -16.64 1.26 -27.70
C GLU A 233 -16.73 2.55 -26.87
N SER A 234 -15.96 2.63 -25.78
CA SER A 234 -15.99 3.78 -24.88
C SER A 234 -15.37 5.00 -25.55
N GLU A 235 -16.13 6.09 -25.60
CA GLU A 235 -15.66 7.41 -25.98
C GLU A 235 -14.98 8.10 -24.78
N MET A 236 -13.80 8.67 -25.01
CA MET A 236 -12.97 9.28 -23.97
C MET A 236 -12.24 10.51 -24.49
N ASP A 237 -11.95 11.45 -23.60
CA ASP A 237 -11.07 12.57 -23.91
C ASP A 237 -9.64 12.08 -24.16
N LYS A 238 -9.01 12.57 -25.24
CA LYS A 238 -7.60 12.30 -25.56
C LYS A 238 -6.67 12.67 -24.40
N LYS A 239 -6.99 13.77 -23.70
CA LYS A 239 -6.24 14.20 -22.51
C LYS A 239 -6.27 13.11 -21.43
N TYR A 240 -7.45 12.57 -21.14
CA TYR A 240 -7.63 11.54 -20.11
C TYR A 240 -6.88 10.25 -20.47
N VAL A 241 -6.94 9.82 -21.73
CA VAL A 241 -6.19 8.63 -22.19
C VAL A 241 -4.69 8.82 -22.03
N TYR A 242 -4.13 9.95 -22.48
CA TYR A 242 -2.70 10.22 -22.29
C TYR A 242 -2.30 10.34 -20.83
N GLU A 243 -3.09 11.05 -20.01
CA GLU A 243 -2.84 11.20 -18.58
C GLU A 243 -2.81 9.85 -17.86
N TYR A 244 -3.78 8.98 -18.10
CA TYR A 244 -3.82 7.63 -17.56
C TYR A 244 -2.55 6.83 -17.91
N ASN A 245 -2.16 6.81 -19.19
CA ASN A 245 -0.98 6.08 -19.64
C ASN A 245 0.33 6.64 -19.09
N LEU A 246 0.42 7.95 -18.84
CA LEU A 246 1.58 8.59 -18.22
C LEU A 246 1.66 8.33 -16.72
N GLN A 247 0.51 8.19 -16.04
CA GLN A 247 0.49 7.70 -14.65
C GLN A 247 1.04 6.28 -14.58
N GLU A 248 0.65 5.39 -15.50
CA GLU A 248 1.24 4.04 -15.59
C GLU A 248 2.75 4.08 -15.79
N LEU A 249 3.25 4.95 -16.67
CA LEU A 249 4.69 5.15 -16.87
C LEU A 249 5.37 5.49 -15.54
N TYR A 250 4.84 6.45 -14.79
CA TYR A 250 5.40 6.82 -13.48
C TYR A 250 5.43 5.64 -12.51
N TYR A 251 4.30 4.91 -12.38
CA TYR A 251 4.21 3.77 -11.48
C TYR A 251 5.20 2.67 -11.87
N LEU A 252 5.22 2.27 -13.15
CA LEU A 252 6.08 1.19 -13.64
C LEU A 252 7.56 1.53 -13.57
N LYS A 253 7.91 2.80 -13.85
CA LYS A 253 9.29 3.28 -13.78
C LYS A 253 9.77 3.41 -12.34
N GLN A 254 8.86 3.62 -11.38
CA GLN A 254 9.17 3.83 -9.95
C GLN A 254 10.09 5.04 -9.71
N GLU A 255 10.17 5.95 -10.67
CA GLU A 255 10.89 7.22 -10.58
C GLU A 255 10.27 8.25 -11.54
N PRO A 256 10.56 9.55 -11.35
CA PRO A 256 10.07 10.60 -12.25
C PRO A 256 10.52 10.37 -13.70
N PHE A 257 9.61 10.60 -14.63
CA PHE A 257 9.89 10.45 -16.06
C PHE A 257 10.22 11.79 -16.72
N THR A 258 10.92 11.73 -17.84
CA THR A 258 11.27 12.84 -18.72
C THR A 258 10.30 12.95 -19.88
N ILE A 259 10.32 14.09 -20.58
CA ILE A 259 9.50 14.23 -21.80
C ILE A 259 9.88 13.22 -22.88
N THR A 260 11.16 12.84 -22.98
CA THR A 260 11.64 11.87 -23.96
C THR A 260 11.04 10.49 -23.70
N GLU A 261 11.03 10.06 -22.44
CA GLU A 261 10.40 8.80 -22.02
C GLU A 261 8.88 8.84 -22.24
N ALA A 262 8.22 9.95 -21.93
CA ALA A 262 6.79 10.12 -22.18
C ALA A 262 6.43 10.00 -23.67
N VAL A 263 7.25 10.57 -24.55
CA VAL A 263 7.04 10.47 -26.01
C VAL A 263 7.30 9.06 -26.50
N TRP A 264 8.37 8.41 -26.05
CA TRP A 264 8.65 7.00 -26.35
C TRP A 264 7.52 6.08 -25.88
N TRP A 265 7.03 6.31 -24.66
CA TRP A 265 5.97 5.50 -24.05
C TRP A 265 4.64 5.57 -24.79
N LEU A 266 4.28 6.72 -25.34
CA LEU A 266 2.97 6.94 -25.97
C LEU A 266 3.01 6.85 -27.51
N GLY A 267 4.16 7.10 -28.15
CA GLY A 267 4.31 7.08 -29.62
C GLY A 267 3.58 8.20 -30.36
N GLY A 268 3.25 9.31 -29.68
CA GLY A 268 2.41 10.40 -30.21
C GLY A 268 3.13 11.73 -30.47
N ASN A 269 2.36 12.77 -30.81
CA ASN A 269 2.89 14.11 -31.06
C ASN A 269 3.54 14.72 -29.81
N SER A 270 4.83 15.04 -29.90
CA SER A 270 5.64 15.53 -28.77
C SER A 270 5.13 16.84 -28.17
N LYS A 271 4.58 17.76 -28.97
CA LYS A 271 4.00 19.02 -28.47
C LYS A 271 2.74 18.77 -27.66
N THR A 272 1.87 17.86 -28.13
CA THR A 272 0.64 17.48 -27.42
C THR A 272 0.97 16.81 -26.09
N ILE A 273 1.88 15.83 -26.10
CA ILE A 273 2.31 15.10 -24.91
C ILE A 273 2.90 16.07 -23.88
N ARG A 274 3.83 16.95 -24.30
CA ARG A 274 4.43 17.96 -23.41
C ARG A 274 3.38 18.84 -22.73
N ARG A 275 2.41 19.35 -23.49
CA ARG A 275 1.32 20.17 -22.95
C ARG A 275 0.49 19.43 -21.90
N ILE A 276 0.28 18.12 -22.08
CA ILE A 276 -0.44 17.29 -21.11
C ILE A 276 0.41 17.04 -19.87
N CYS A 277 1.69 16.70 -20.03
CA CYS A 277 2.62 16.56 -18.91
C CYS A 277 2.65 17.84 -18.05
N ASP A 278 2.82 19.01 -18.68
CA ASP A 278 2.88 20.30 -17.99
C ASP A 278 1.57 20.67 -17.27
N LYS A 279 0.41 20.21 -17.78
CA LYS A 279 -0.89 20.47 -17.18
C LYS A 279 -1.24 19.49 -16.04
N CYS A 280 -0.87 18.22 -16.18
CA CYS A 280 -1.39 17.14 -15.33
C CYS A 280 -0.39 16.67 -14.26
N PHE A 281 0.89 16.96 -14.40
CA PHE A 281 1.95 16.48 -13.52
C PHE A 281 2.68 17.65 -12.86
N LEU A 282 3.26 17.42 -11.68
CA LEU A 282 4.23 18.36 -11.10
C LEU A 282 5.53 18.23 -11.88
N SER A 283 6.30 19.31 -11.96
CA SER A 283 7.57 19.27 -12.68
C SER A 283 8.68 19.96 -11.93
N LYS A 284 9.88 19.37 -11.96
CA LYS A 284 11.10 19.96 -11.37
C LYS A 284 12.22 20.01 -12.42
N GLY A 285 13.01 21.08 -12.35
CA GLY A 285 14.15 21.34 -13.24
C GLY A 285 13.78 22.15 -14.50
N ALA A 286 14.70 23.01 -14.93
CA ALA A 286 14.59 23.80 -16.16
C ALA A 286 15.21 23.07 -17.37
N ARG A 287 16.41 22.50 -17.20
CA ARG A 287 17.05 21.56 -18.15
C ARG A 287 16.78 20.13 -17.65
N ASN A 288 16.49 19.19 -18.55
CA ASN A 288 16.10 17.81 -18.21
C ASN A 288 14.91 17.73 -17.25
N LYS A 289 13.86 18.50 -17.54
CA LYS A 289 12.62 18.57 -16.76
C LYS A 289 12.07 17.16 -16.47
N LYS A 290 11.89 16.87 -15.19
CA LYS A 290 11.30 15.61 -14.68
C LYS A 290 9.88 15.85 -14.21
N TYR A 291 9.00 14.89 -14.48
CA TYR A 291 7.58 14.93 -14.15
C TYR A 291 7.24 13.95 -13.03
N PHE A 292 6.44 14.42 -12.06
CA PHE A 292 6.00 13.70 -10.87
C PHE A 292 4.47 13.66 -10.84
N LEU A 293 3.91 12.62 -10.23
CA LEU A 293 2.49 12.61 -9.89
C LEU A 293 2.16 13.81 -9.00
N LYS A 294 0.94 14.34 -9.17
CA LYS A 294 0.38 15.38 -8.30
C LYS A 294 -0.09 14.79 -6.99
#